data_AF-A0A3N7FHU3-F1
#
_entry.id   AF-A0A3N7FHU3-F1
#
_cell.length_a   1.000
_cell.length_b   1.000
_cell.length_c   1.000
_cell.angle_alpha   90.00
_cell.angle_beta   90.00
_cell.angle_gamma   90.00
#
_symmetry.space_group_name_H-M   'P 1'
#
loop_
_entity.id
_entity.type
_entity.pdbx_description
1 polymer ?
#
loop_
_entity_poly.entity_id
_entity_poly.type
_entity_poly.pdbx_seq_one_letter_code
_entity_poly.pdbx_strand_id
1 'polypeptide(L)'
;MESDPVKIGVERFKKENCDLIIVGTSGQHKQEAALFEEIRQVSEATKPELVIFVTDSSVGQVAFDQAQAFKQIVAVGAVIVTKMDGHAKGGGTLSAVAATKNPVIFYWYRRAYG
;
A
#
# COMPACT_ATOMS: atom_id res chain seq x y z
N MET A 1 -27.86 7.78 8.43
CA MET A 1 -26.39 7.91 8.47
C MET A 1 -25.86 6.61 7.92
N GLU A 2 -25.37 6.62 6.69
CA GLU A 2 -24.83 5.41 6.06
C GLU A 2 -23.54 5.03 6.79
N SER A 3 -23.46 3.80 7.30
CA SER A 3 -22.33 3.33 8.10
C SER A 3 -21.18 2.93 7.18
N ASP A 4 -20.00 3.49 7.41
CA ASP A 4 -18.76 3.16 6.69
C ASP A 4 -18.46 1.65 6.78
N PRO A 5 -18.49 0.89 5.67
CA PRO A 5 -18.28 -0.55 5.67
C PRO A 5 -16.90 -0.96 6.19
N VAL A 6 -15.90 -0.08 6.06
CA VAL A 6 -14.55 -0.34 6.56
C VAL A 6 -14.56 -0.35 8.10
N LYS A 7 -15.23 0.61 8.74
CA LYS A 7 -15.38 0.64 10.20
C LYS A 7 -16.11 -0.59 10.72
N ILE A 8 -17.21 -0.97 10.07
CA ILE A 8 -17.98 -2.16 10.43
C ILE A 8 -17.12 -3.42 10.35
N GLY A 9 -16.37 -3.58 9.27
CA GLY A 9 -15.48 -4.72 9.08
C GLY A 9 -14.40 -4.80 10.16
N VAL A 10 -13.72 -3.69 10.43
CA VAL A 10 -12.66 -3.64 11.47
C VAL A 10 -13.23 -3.93 12.86
N GLU A 11 -14.37 -3.32 13.23
CA GLU A 11 -15.01 -3.57 14.53
C GLU A 11 -15.45 -5.03 14.68
N ARG A 12 -15.98 -5.62 13.62
CA ARG A 12 -16.38 -7.03 13.60
C ARG A 12 -15.18 -7.95 13.81
N PHE A 13 -14.11 -7.79 13.04
CA PHE A 13 -12.93 -8.65 13.16
C PHE A 13 -12.20 -8.48 14.50
N LYS A 14 -12.26 -7.27 15.10
CA LYS A 14 -11.81 -7.05 16.48
C LYS A 14 -12.64 -7.84 17.49
N LYS A 15 -13.97 -7.91 17.33
CA LYS A 15 -14.85 -8.71 18.20
C LYS A 15 -14.66 -10.22 18.03
N GLU A 16 -14.29 -10.65 16.83
CA GLU A 16 -14.00 -12.05 16.51
C GLU A 16 -12.57 -12.47 16.96
N ASN A 17 -11.81 -11.58 17.61
CA ASN A 17 -10.43 -11.80 18.06
C ASN A 17 -9.48 -12.24 16.93
N CYS A 18 -9.64 -11.68 15.72
CA CYS A 18 -8.67 -11.90 14.66
C CYS A 18 -7.31 -11.28 15.02
N ASP A 19 -6.23 -12.04 14.88
CA ASP A 19 -4.87 -11.57 15.17
C ASP A 19 -4.36 -10.51 14.17
N LEU A 20 -4.89 -10.54 12.94
CA LEU A 20 -4.48 -9.66 11.85
C LEU A 20 -5.68 -9.24 11.01
N ILE A 21 -5.79 -7.94 10.75
CA ILE A 21 -6.79 -7.36 9.85
C ILE A 21 -6.05 -6.65 8.72
N ILE A 22 -6.29 -7.07 7.48
CA ILE A 22 -5.72 -6.43 6.30
C ILE A 22 -6.82 -5.64 5.61
N VAL A 23 -6.62 -4.33 5.49
CA VAL A 23 -7.53 -3.43 4.78
C VAL A 23 -6.95 -3.14 3.40
N GLY A 24 -7.62 -3.62 2.35
CA GLY A 24 -7.28 -3.30 0.97
C GLY A 24 -7.93 -1.99 0.53
N THR A 25 -7.16 -1.09 -0.07
CA THR A 25 -7.67 0.15 -0.68
C THR A 25 -7.79 -0.01 -2.19
N SER A 26 -8.52 0.90 -2.85
CA SER A 26 -8.45 1.00 -4.31
C SER A 26 -6.98 1.30 -4.74
N GLY A 27 -6.55 0.68 -5.84
CA GLY A 27 -5.15 0.74 -6.29
C GLY A 27 -4.90 1.65 -7.50
N GLN A 28 -5.97 2.02 -8.22
CA GLN A 28 -5.89 2.81 -9.44
C GLN A 28 -7.17 3.64 -9.57
N HIS A 29 -7.02 4.96 -9.57
CA HIS A 29 -8.10 5.88 -9.87
C HIS A 29 -7.63 6.81 -10.98
N LYS A 30 -8.49 7.08 -11.97
CA LYS A 30 -8.18 8.04 -13.06
C LYS A 30 -7.94 9.47 -12.53
N GLN A 31 -8.28 9.73 -11.27
CA GLN A 31 -8.17 11.01 -10.60
C GLN A 31 -7.46 10.80 -9.26
N GLU A 32 -6.20 11.20 -9.17
CA GLU A 32 -5.33 10.98 -8.00
C GLU A 32 -5.89 11.61 -6.71
N ALA A 33 -6.55 12.76 -6.80
CA ALA A 33 -7.12 13.44 -5.64
C ALA A 33 -8.21 12.61 -4.93
N ALA A 34 -9.07 11.93 -5.69
CA ALA A 34 -10.12 11.09 -5.11
C ALA A 34 -9.53 9.85 -4.41
N LEU A 35 -8.48 9.27 -4.99
CA LEU A 35 -7.74 8.17 -4.38
C LEU A 35 -7.13 8.57 -3.04
N PHE A 36 -6.45 9.72 -2.99
CA PHE A 36 -5.82 10.18 -1.76
C PHE A 36 -6.82 10.52 -0.66
N GLU A 37 -7.99 11.07 -1.03
CA GLU A 37 -9.07 11.30 -0.08
C GLU A 37 -9.64 9.99 0.47
N GLU A 38 -9.87 8.98 -0.39
CA GLU A 38 -10.29 7.64 0.05
C GLU A 38 -9.28 7.03 1.03
N ILE A 39 -7.99 7.06 0.70
CA ILE A 39 -6.92 6.51 1.55
C ILE A 39 -6.88 7.23 2.90
N ARG A 40 -7.02 8.55 2.91
CA ARG A 40 -7.07 9.34 4.14
C ARG A 40 -8.26 8.93 5.00
N GLN A 41 -9.45 8.84 4.42
CA GLN A 41 -10.67 8.42 5.13
C GLN A 41 -10.52 7.02 5.72
N VAL A 42 -10.00 6.07 4.95
CA VAL A 42 -9.72 4.70 5.41
C VAL A 42 -8.71 4.71 6.57
N SER A 43 -7.62 5.47 6.46
CA SER A 43 -6.61 5.57 7.52
C SER A 43 -7.17 6.19 8.80
N GLU A 44 -7.97 7.25 8.70
CA GLU A 44 -8.62 7.90 9.85
C GLU A 44 -9.67 6.98 10.51
N ALA A 45 -10.40 6.22 9.69
CA ALA A 45 -11.42 5.29 10.14
C ALA A 45 -10.85 4.06 10.86
N THR A 46 -9.71 3.56 10.38
CA THR A 46 -9.14 2.27 10.84
C THR A 46 -7.98 2.42 11.81
N LYS A 47 -7.26 3.55 11.78
CA LYS A 47 -6.06 3.83 12.59
C LYS A 47 -5.06 2.66 12.55
N PRO A 48 -4.55 2.28 11.36
CA PRO A 48 -3.74 1.08 11.20
C PRO A 48 -2.41 1.20 11.93
N GLU A 49 -1.93 0.08 12.49
CA GLU A 49 -0.61 0.00 13.13
C GLU A 49 0.53 0.05 12.10
N LEU A 50 0.27 -0.42 10.88
CA LEU A 50 1.23 -0.42 9.77
C LEU A 50 0.53 -0.10 8.45
N VAL A 51 0.99 0.95 7.78
CA VAL A 51 0.62 1.26 6.39
C VAL A 51 1.72 0.79 5.46
N ILE A 52 1.34 0.02 4.45
CA ILE A 52 2.26 -0.58 3.49
C ILE A 52 2.01 0.01 2.11
N PHE A 53 3.04 0.63 1.52
CA PHE A 53 2.99 1.05 0.12
C PHE A 53 3.35 -0.13 -0.78
N VAL A 54 2.45 -0.50 -1.70
CA VAL A 54 2.65 -1.62 -2.63
C VAL A 54 2.90 -1.07 -4.03
N THR A 55 4.03 -1.43 -4.63
CA THR A 55 4.37 -1.00 -5.99
C THR A 55 4.91 -2.16 -6.82
N ASP A 56 4.92 -1.97 -8.12
CA ASP A 56 5.44 -2.93 -9.10
C ASP A 56 6.87 -2.52 -9.50
N SER A 57 7.76 -3.51 -9.61
CA SER A 57 9.17 -3.30 -9.96
C SER A 57 9.39 -2.58 -11.31
N SER A 58 8.44 -2.70 -12.25
CA SER A 58 8.46 -2.11 -13.59
C SER A 58 8.15 -0.62 -13.64
N VAL A 59 7.60 -0.03 -12.57
CA VAL A 59 7.21 1.40 -12.52
C VAL A 59 8.43 2.33 -12.64
N GLY A 60 9.64 1.83 -12.34
CA GLY A 60 10.88 2.58 -12.54
C GLY A 60 10.93 3.84 -11.68
N GLN A 61 11.40 4.96 -12.25
CA GLN A 61 11.60 6.21 -11.49
C GLN A 61 10.29 6.85 -10.99
N VAL A 62 9.16 6.60 -11.66
CA VAL A 62 7.83 7.11 -11.25
C VAL A 62 7.41 6.61 -9.86
N ALA A 63 7.98 5.48 -9.41
CA ALA A 63 7.72 4.94 -8.09
C ALA A 63 8.16 5.90 -6.97
N PHE A 64 9.15 6.78 -7.22
CA PHE A 64 9.58 7.78 -6.25
C PHE A 64 8.46 8.80 -5.98
N ASP A 65 7.93 9.41 -7.04
CA ASP A 65 6.94 10.47 -6.93
C ASP A 65 5.62 9.94 -6.34
N GLN A 66 5.22 8.74 -6.76
CA GLN A 66 4.04 8.08 -6.19
C GLN A 66 4.23 7.78 -4.70
N ALA A 67 5.35 7.17 -4.32
CA ALA A 67 5.63 6.86 -2.92
C ALA A 67 5.74 8.13 -2.05
N GLN A 68 6.31 9.21 -2.61
CA GLN A 68 6.39 10.50 -1.94
C GLN A 68 4.99 11.10 -1.72
N ALA A 69 4.12 11.06 -2.73
CA ALA A 69 2.75 11.54 -2.61
C ALA A 69 1.97 10.75 -1.54
N PHE A 70 2.04 9.41 -1.54
CA PHE A 70 1.41 8.58 -0.52
C PHE A 70 1.90 8.90 0.89
N LYS A 71 3.22 9.10 1.07
CA LYS A 71 3.80 9.47 2.37
C LYS A 71 3.30 10.81 2.90
N GLN A 72 2.93 11.74 2.03
CA GLN A 72 2.36 13.03 2.45
C GLN A 72 0.92 12.90 2.96
N ILE A 73 0.19 11.86 2.53
CA ILE A 73 -1.21 11.63 2.89
C ILE A 73 -1.33 10.71 4.12
N VAL A 74 -0.52 9.65 4.18
CA VAL A 74 -0.53 8.66 5.26
C VAL A 74 0.89 8.28 5.70
N ALA A 75 1.03 7.91 6.96
CA ALA A 75 2.30 7.49 7.55
C ALA A 75 2.70 6.09 7.06
N VAL A 76 3.32 6.02 5.88
CA VAL A 76 3.86 4.77 5.32
C VAL A 76 4.95 4.22 6.23
N GLY A 77 4.78 2.98 6.69
CA GLY A 77 5.73 2.28 7.57
C GLY A 77 6.62 1.28 6.85
N ALA A 78 6.18 0.76 5.70
CA ALA A 78 6.91 -0.25 4.93
C ALA A 78 6.55 -0.21 3.44
N VAL A 79 7.40 -0.85 2.63
CA VAL A 79 7.19 -1.03 1.18
C VAL A 79 7.11 -2.52 0.85
N ILE A 80 6.21 -2.88 -0.05
CA ILE A 80 6.19 -4.18 -0.73
C ILE A 80 6.40 -3.95 -2.22
N VAL A 81 7.29 -4.75 -2.82
CA VAL A 81 7.54 -4.71 -4.26
C VAL A 81 7.05 -5.99 -4.94
N THR A 82 6.30 -5.83 -6.02
CA THR A 82 5.74 -6.94 -6.80
C THR A 82 6.37 -7.06 -8.18
N LYS A 83 6.10 -8.18 -8.86
CA LYS A 83 6.60 -8.53 -10.20
C LYS A 83 8.12 -8.46 -10.34
N MET A 84 8.86 -8.96 -9.35
CA MET A 84 10.33 -9.00 -9.40
C MET A 84 10.89 -10.06 -10.37
N ASP A 85 10.02 -10.85 -10.99
CA ASP A 85 10.32 -11.88 -11.99
C ASP A 85 10.52 -11.31 -13.42
N GLY A 86 10.16 -10.05 -13.66
CA GLY A 86 10.35 -9.38 -14.95
C GLY A 86 11.78 -8.88 -15.20
N HIS A 87 12.03 -8.35 -16.41
CA HIS A 87 13.29 -7.67 -16.76
C HIS A 87 13.53 -6.33 -16.03
N ALA A 88 12.67 -5.98 -15.07
CA ALA A 88 12.78 -4.76 -14.30
C ALA A 88 13.98 -4.85 -13.35
N LYS A 89 14.94 -3.93 -13.50
CA LYS A 89 16.23 -3.93 -12.80
C LYS A 89 16.15 -3.50 -11.32
N GLY A 90 14.99 -3.62 -10.67
CA GLY A 90 14.79 -3.20 -9.27
C GLY A 90 14.86 -1.68 -9.02
N GLY A 91 14.95 -0.86 -10.08
CA GLY A 91 15.03 0.60 -9.94
C GLY A 91 13.82 1.22 -9.24
N GLY A 92 12.61 0.70 -9.49
CA GLY A 92 11.39 1.14 -8.79
C GLY A 92 11.43 0.87 -7.28
N THR A 93 12.05 -0.24 -6.87
CA THR A 93 12.25 -0.59 -5.46
C THR A 93 13.12 0.44 -4.75
N LEU A 94 14.28 0.75 -5.33
CA LEU A 94 15.21 1.72 -4.75
C LEU A 94 14.58 3.12 -4.69
N SER A 95 13.86 3.50 -5.73
CA SER A 95 13.10 4.76 -5.79
C SER A 95 12.04 4.86 -4.68
N ALA A 96 11.23 3.81 -4.48
CA ALA A 96 10.20 3.80 -3.45
C ALA A 96 10.81 3.89 -2.04
N VAL A 97 11.88 3.13 -1.75
CA VAL A 97 12.60 3.21 -0.47
C VAL A 97 13.23 4.58 -0.26
N ALA A 98 13.80 5.17 -1.32
CA ALA A 98 14.42 6.49 -1.25
C ALA A 98 13.39 7.59 -0.93
N ALA A 99 12.16 7.48 -1.45
CA ALA A 99 11.06 8.40 -1.18
C ALA A 99 10.45 8.20 0.21
N THR A 100 10.13 6.95 0.57
CA THR A 100 9.47 6.66 1.85
C THR A 100 10.42 6.79 3.03
N LYS A 101 11.70 6.44 2.85
CA LYS A 101 12.66 6.20 3.95
C LYS A 101 12.26 5.02 4.84
N ASN A 102 11.47 4.08 4.31
CA ASN A 102 10.99 2.90 5.01
C ASN A 102 11.49 1.62 4.32
N PRO A 103 11.66 0.51 5.08
CA PRO A 103 12.22 -0.72 4.54
C PRO A 103 11.27 -1.45 3.59
N VAL A 104 11.85 -2.23 2.67
CA VAL A 104 11.13 -3.28 1.96
C VAL A 104 10.96 -4.48 2.89
N ILE A 105 9.72 -4.88 3.17
CA ILE A 105 9.43 -6.01 4.07
C ILE A 105 9.15 -7.30 3.30
N PHE A 106 8.65 -7.20 2.07
CA PHE A 106 8.42 -8.34 1.18
C PHE A 106 8.68 -7.95 -0.27
N TYR A 107 9.14 -8.94 -1.04
CA TYR A 107 9.13 -8.87 -2.48
C TYR A 107 8.47 -10.11 -3.06
N TRP A 108 7.67 -9.94 -4.10
CA TRP A 108 7.01 -11.05 -4.79
C TRP A 108 7.81 -11.43 -6.03
N TYR A 109 8.15 -12.71 -6.12
CA TYR A 109 8.81 -13.32 -7.27
C TYR A 109 7.98 -14.50 -7.76
N ARG A 110 7.52 -14.45 -9.01
CA ARG A 110 6.83 -15.59 -9.61
C ARG A 110 7.83 -16.73 -9.83
N ARG A 111 7.57 -17.88 -9.22
CA ARG A 111 8.23 -19.13 -9.64
C ARG A 111 7.40 -19.69 -10.79
N ALA A 112 7.99 -19.79 -11.98
CA ALA A 112 7.44 -20.66 -13.02
C ALA A 112 7.60 -22.09 -12.51
N TYR A 113 6.49 -22.76 -12.18
CA TYR A 113 6.48 -24.21 -12.08
C TYR A 113 6.56 -24.74 -13.51
N GLY A 114 7.66 -25.43 -13.81
CA GLY A 114 7.81 -26.24 -15.02
C GLY A 114 7.20 -27.62 -14.83
#